data_AF-A0A7W9QHQ3-F1
#
_entry.id   AF-A0A7W9QHQ3-F1
#
_cell.length_a   1.000
_cell.length_b   1.000
_cell.length_c   1.000
_cell.angle_alpha   90.00
_cell.angle_beta   90.00
_cell.angle_gamma   90.00
#
_symmetry.space_group_name_H-M   'P 1'
#
loop_
_entity.id
_entity.type
_entity.pdbx_description
1 polymer ?
#
loop_
_entity_poly.entity_id
_entity_poly.type
_entity_poly.pdbx_seq_one_letter_code
_entity_poly.pdbx_strand_id
1 'polypeptide(L)'
;MRTAGTTPEPESSTGSGLTSLGEVACRYQADEIRPEDLPMIVAEALAAGLDTPTLCELAGLPRNADARDIRDAFEQALSEAGIELPDPGLAQRHALRRLAARLINGEIAPAGLVTDGWWETEVETVEERSFVSLIPQCGCCMEYTLGLDQQTWASELRIAALALTSSPATCPGC
;
A
#
# COMPACT_ATOMS: atom_id res chain seq x y z
N MET A 1 -16.41 -47.35 27.45
CA MET A 1 -15.04 -47.16 26.91
C MET A 1 -15.15 -46.85 25.42
N ARG A 2 -14.58 -45.71 25.01
CA ARG A 2 -14.30 -45.20 23.64
C ARG A 2 -15.46 -44.95 22.66
N THR A 3 -15.61 -43.68 22.31
CA THR A 3 -15.75 -43.01 20.97
C THR A 3 -16.08 -41.54 21.29
N ALA A 4 -15.59 -40.47 20.67
CA ALA A 4 -14.88 -40.19 19.43
C ALA A 4 -14.00 -38.93 19.73
N GLY A 5 -12.79 -38.78 19.19
CA GLY A 5 -12.59 -38.53 17.78
C GLY A 5 -12.78 -37.04 17.52
N THR A 6 -11.79 -36.24 17.93
CA THR A 6 -11.65 -34.82 17.59
C THR A 6 -11.59 -34.67 16.07
N THR A 7 -12.58 -33.99 15.51
CA THR A 7 -12.50 -33.44 14.15
C THR A 7 -11.82 -32.07 14.25
N PRO A 8 -10.71 -31.80 13.55
CA PRO A 8 -10.18 -30.45 13.43
C PRO A 8 -11.05 -29.64 12.44
N GLU A 9 -11.33 -28.39 12.79
CA GLU A 9 -12.04 -27.42 11.96
C GLU A 9 -11.23 -27.04 10.70
N PRO A 10 -11.87 -26.73 9.56
CA PRO A 10 -11.16 -26.27 8.38
C PRO A 10 -10.83 -24.78 8.45
N GLU A 11 -9.53 -24.49 8.35
CA GLU A 11 -8.93 -23.53 7.42
C GLU A 11 -9.53 -22.12 7.34
N SER A 12 -9.05 -21.25 8.23
CA SER A 12 -9.22 -19.78 8.14
C SER A 12 -8.20 -19.10 7.20
N SER A 13 -7.43 -19.86 6.41
CA SER A 13 -6.27 -19.34 5.67
C SER A 13 -6.62 -18.64 4.36
N THR A 14 -7.75 -18.96 3.72
CA THR A 14 -8.13 -18.38 2.42
C THR A 14 -8.51 -16.91 2.50
N GLY A 15 -9.00 -16.44 3.67
CA GLY A 15 -9.35 -15.03 3.89
C GLY A 15 -8.12 -14.11 3.94
N SER A 16 -7.06 -14.52 4.64
CA SER A 16 -5.84 -13.72 4.79
C SER A 16 -5.06 -13.56 3.48
N GLY A 17 -5.02 -14.59 2.62
CA GLY A 17 -4.32 -14.53 1.34
C GLY A 17 -5.00 -13.63 0.30
N LEU A 18 -6.33 -13.56 0.29
CA LEU A 18 -7.06 -12.63 -0.58
C LEU A 18 -6.92 -11.19 -0.11
N THR A 19 -6.87 -10.96 1.20
CA THR A 19 -6.53 -9.65 1.77
C THR A 19 -5.11 -9.23 1.42
N SER A 20 -4.14 -10.17 1.41
CA SER A 20 -2.76 -9.85 1.02
C SER A 20 -2.60 -9.53 -0.46
N LEU A 21 -3.30 -10.22 -1.37
CA LEU A 21 -3.23 -9.89 -2.81
C LEU A 21 -4.00 -8.61 -3.15
N GLY A 22 -5.15 -8.36 -2.52
CA GLY A 22 -5.86 -7.08 -2.63
C GLY A 22 -5.01 -5.92 -2.11
N GLU A 23 -4.29 -6.11 -1.00
CA GLU A 23 -3.33 -5.12 -0.50
C GLU A 23 -2.19 -4.88 -1.50
N VAL A 24 -1.60 -5.94 -2.06
CA VAL A 24 -0.55 -5.82 -3.09
C VAL A 24 -1.08 -5.10 -4.33
N ALA A 25 -2.29 -5.40 -4.80
CA ALA A 25 -2.94 -4.69 -5.91
C ALA A 25 -3.10 -3.19 -5.62
N CYS A 26 -3.50 -2.86 -4.39
CA CYS A 26 -3.69 -1.49 -3.97
C CYS A 26 -2.37 -0.72 -3.81
N ARG A 27 -1.31 -1.38 -3.35
CA ARG A 27 0.04 -0.81 -3.28
C ARG A 27 0.68 -0.66 -4.66
N TYR A 28 0.44 -1.62 -5.56
CA TYR A 28 0.85 -1.56 -6.96
C TYR A 28 0.18 -0.38 -7.66
N GLN A 29 -1.14 -0.25 -7.52
CA GLN A 29 -1.90 0.84 -8.14
C GLN A 29 -1.53 2.23 -7.59
N ALA A 30 -1.02 2.29 -6.37
CA ALA A 30 -0.51 3.51 -5.75
C ALA A 30 0.96 3.83 -6.11
N ASP A 31 1.58 3.09 -7.03
CA ASP A 31 2.99 3.19 -7.41
C ASP A 31 3.98 2.95 -6.24
N GLU A 32 3.54 2.31 -5.15
CA GLU A 32 4.42 1.94 -4.03
C GLU A 32 5.27 0.69 -4.32
N ILE A 33 4.87 -0.10 -5.32
CA ILE A 33 5.55 -1.31 -5.76
C ILE A 33 5.93 -1.16 -7.22
N ARG A 34 7.22 -1.29 -7.51
CA ARG A 34 7.68 -1.33 -8.90
C ARG A 34 7.27 -2.65 -9.54
N PRO A 35 6.91 -2.68 -10.84
CA PRO A 35 6.58 -3.93 -11.52
C PRO A 35 7.66 -5.00 -11.34
N GLU A 36 8.94 -4.61 -11.41
CA GLU A 36 10.08 -5.52 -11.25
C GLU A 36 10.12 -6.26 -9.91
N ASP A 37 9.50 -5.72 -8.86
CA ASP A 37 9.49 -6.32 -7.52
C ASP A 37 8.29 -7.27 -7.30
N LEU A 38 7.27 -7.24 -8.20
CA LEU A 38 6.10 -8.09 -8.13
C LEU A 38 6.40 -9.60 -8.10
N PRO A 39 7.35 -10.14 -8.90
CA PRO A 39 7.64 -11.58 -8.87
C PRO A 39 8.02 -12.09 -7.47
N MET A 40 8.84 -11.33 -6.72
CA MET A 40 9.24 -11.73 -5.37
C MET A 40 8.09 -11.59 -4.37
N ILE A 41 7.35 -10.48 -4.43
CA ILE A 41 6.21 -10.23 -3.54
C ILE A 41 5.14 -11.31 -3.73
N VAL A 42 4.89 -11.71 -4.98
CA VAL A 42 3.96 -12.78 -5.29
C VAL A 42 4.49 -14.14 -4.85
N ALA A 43 5.78 -14.42 -5.00
CA ALA A 43 6.37 -15.64 -4.46
C ALA A 43 6.20 -15.76 -2.93
N GLU A 44 6.33 -14.66 -2.19
CA GLU A 44 6.07 -14.61 -0.75
C GLU A 44 4.57 -14.85 -0.44
N ALA A 45 3.66 -14.30 -1.26
CA ALA A 45 2.23 -14.53 -1.12
C ALA A 45 1.83 -15.99 -1.43
N LEU A 46 2.44 -16.62 -2.45
CA LEU A 46 2.29 -18.05 -2.74
C LEU A 46 2.75 -18.88 -1.54
N ALA A 47 3.91 -18.55 -0.95
CA ALA A 47 4.42 -19.24 0.23
C ALA A 47 3.50 -19.09 1.46
N ALA A 48 2.69 -18.03 1.50
CA ALA A 48 1.64 -17.82 2.50
C ALA A 48 0.33 -18.56 2.20
N GLY A 49 0.24 -19.30 1.08
CA GLY A 49 -0.87 -20.20 0.74
C GLY A 49 -1.88 -19.66 -0.28
N LEU A 50 -1.55 -18.57 -0.99
CA LEU A 50 -2.39 -18.06 -2.07
C LEU A 50 -1.96 -18.68 -3.41
N ASP A 51 -2.51 -19.82 -3.77
CA ASP A 51 -2.12 -20.54 -4.98
C ASP A 51 -3.14 -20.35 -6.12
N THR A 52 -2.84 -19.46 -7.07
CA THR A 52 -3.50 -19.44 -8.40
C THR A 52 -2.48 -19.76 -9.50
N PRO A 53 -2.92 -20.33 -10.64
CA PRO A 53 -2.01 -20.72 -11.72
C PRO A 53 -1.15 -19.55 -12.22
N THR A 54 -1.76 -18.38 -12.46
CA THR A 54 -1.04 -17.22 -12.98
C THR A 54 -0.17 -16.53 -11.92
N LEU A 55 -0.48 -16.64 -10.62
CA LEU A 55 0.45 -16.21 -9.56
C LEU A 55 1.73 -17.05 -9.56
N CYS A 56 1.63 -18.36 -9.78
CA CYS A 56 2.80 -19.25 -9.90
C CYS A 56 3.68 -18.86 -11.09
N GLU A 57 3.08 -18.51 -12.23
CA GLU A 57 3.82 -18.04 -13.41
C GLU A 57 4.53 -16.72 -13.13
N LEU A 58 3.84 -15.76 -12.52
CA LEU A 58 4.39 -14.46 -12.14
C LEU A 58 5.55 -14.59 -11.14
N ALA A 59 5.43 -15.46 -10.14
CA ALA A 59 6.51 -15.75 -9.19
C ALA A 59 7.74 -16.38 -9.86
N GLY A 60 7.53 -17.07 -10.98
CA GLY A 60 8.61 -17.66 -11.78
C GLY A 60 9.33 -16.67 -12.69
N LEU A 61 8.81 -15.45 -12.88
CA LEU A 61 9.44 -14.45 -13.73
C LEU A 61 10.71 -13.88 -13.08
N PRO A 62 11.79 -13.68 -13.87
CA PRO A 62 12.97 -13.02 -13.34
C PRO A 62 12.70 -11.52 -13.16
N ARG A 63 13.34 -10.90 -12.16
CA ARG A 63 13.25 -9.46 -11.86
C ARG A 63 13.60 -8.54 -13.05
N ASN A 64 14.31 -9.05 -14.05
CA ASN A 64 14.70 -8.31 -15.26
C ASN A 64 13.82 -8.62 -16.49
N ALA A 65 12.69 -9.32 -16.31
CA ALA A 65 11.69 -9.47 -17.38
C ALA A 65 11.14 -8.09 -17.79
N ASP A 66 10.51 -8.03 -18.98
CA ASP A 66 9.87 -6.79 -19.44
C ASP A 66 8.79 -6.39 -18.43
N ALA A 67 8.84 -5.14 -17.94
CA ALA A 67 7.88 -4.63 -16.97
C ALA A 67 6.43 -4.74 -17.46
N ARG A 68 6.21 -4.71 -18.78
CA ARG A 68 4.89 -4.94 -19.38
C ARG A 68 4.44 -6.39 -19.20
N ASP A 69 5.32 -7.35 -19.44
CA ASP A 69 4.99 -8.77 -19.27
C ASP A 69 4.68 -9.08 -17.79
N ILE A 70 5.44 -8.48 -16.87
CA ILE A 70 5.19 -8.63 -15.43
C ILE A 70 3.84 -8.02 -15.03
N ARG A 71 3.52 -6.82 -15.52
CA ARG A 71 2.22 -6.18 -15.27
C ARG A 71 1.07 -7.01 -15.84
N ASP A 72 1.17 -7.42 -17.09
CA ASP A 72 0.08 -8.15 -17.76
C ASP A 72 -0.19 -9.49 -17.05
N ALA A 73 0.87 -10.17 -16.57
CA ALA A 73 0.74 -11.37 -15.74
C ALA A 73 0.09 -11.07 -14.37
N PHE A 74 0.43 -9.94 -13.74
CA PHE A 74 -0.18 -9.53 -12.47
C PHE A 74 -1.66 -9.20 -12.60
N GLU A 75 -2.05 -8.42 -13.62
CA GLU A 75 -3.45 -8.09 -13.90
C GLU A 75 -4.28 -9.34 -14.21
N GLN A 76 -3.71 -10.28 -14.97
CA GLN A 76 -4.34 -11.57 -15.24
C GLN A 76 -4.51 -12.41 -13.95
N ALA A 77 -3.50 -12.43 -13.07
CA ALA A 77 -3.58 -13.13 -11.78
C ALA A 77 -4.67 -12.55 -10.86
N LEU A 78 -4.82 -11.21 -10.85
CA LEU A 78 -5.90 -10.54 -10.12
C LEU A 78 -7.28 -10.93 -10.68
N SER A 79 -7.43 -10.91 -12.01
CA SER A 79 -8.67 -11.29 -12.67
C SER A 79 -9.08 -12.74 -12.37
N GLU A 80 -8.12 -13.68 -12.36
CA GLU A 80 -8.38 -15.08 -11.99
C GLU A 80 -8.77 -15.26 -10.53
N ALA A 81 -8.19 -14.46 -9.64
CA ALA A 81 -8.55 -14.42 -8.22
C ALA A 81 -9.89 -13.72 -7.95
N GLY A 82 -10.52 -13.12 -8.98
CA GLY A 82 -11.74 -12.32 -8.84
C GLY A 82 -11.52 -10.98 -8.14
N ILE A 83 -10.29 -10.47 -8.14
CA ILE A 83 -9.90 -9.18 -7.57
C ILE A 83 -9.85 -8.15 -8.70
N GLU A 84 -10.65 -7.11 -8.59
CA GLU A 84 -10.57 -5.97 -9.50
C GLU A 84 -9.43 -5.04 -9.06
N LEU A 85 -8.74 -4.43 -10.03
CA LEU A 85 -7.78 -3.37 -9.72
C LEU A 85 -8.52 -2.20 -9.06
N PRO A 86 -8.03 -1.71 -7.91
CA PRO A 86 -8.67 -0.59 -7.23
C PRO A 86 -8.57 0.68 -8.09
N ASP A 87 -9.50 1.60 -7.86
CA ASP A 87 -9.43 2.93 -8.45
C ASP A 87 -8.08 3.61 -8.07
N PRO A 88 -7.34 4.22 -9.02
CA PRO A 88 -6.07 4.85 -8.75
C PRO A 88 -6.13 5.92 -7.64
N GLY A 89 -7.19 6.72 -7.62
CA GLY A 89 -7.40 7.74 -6.59
C GLY A 89 -7.60 7.10 -5.22
N LEU A 90 -8.44 6.07 -5.13
CA LEU A 90 -8.62 5.29 -3.90
C LEU A 90 -7.30 4.68 -3.41
N ALA A 91 -6.55 4.03 -4.31
CA ALA A 91 -5.27 3.42 -3.99
C ALA A 91 -4.25 4.41 -3.42
N GLN A 92 -4.13 5.60 -4.04
CA GLN A 92 -3.29 6.68 -3.52
C GLN A 92 -3.74 7.18 -2.14
N ARG A 93 -5.05 7.30 -1.89
CA ARG A 93 -5.56 7.71 -0.56
C ARG A 93 -5.27 6.66 0.52
N HIS A 94 -5.30 5.38 0.20
CA HIS A 94 -4.84 4.33 1.11
C HIS A 94 -3.32 4.39 1.34
N ALA A 95 -2.54 4.67 0.29
CA ALA A 95 -1.09 4.87 0.40
C ALA A 95 -0.74 6.06 1.28
N LEU A 96 -1.48 7.16 1.16
CA LEU A 96 -1.32 8.35 2.01
C LEU A 96 -1.58 8.03 3.50
N ARG A 97 -2.58 7.20 3.79
CA ARG A 97 -2.84 6.72 5.16
C ARG A 97 -1.72 5.81 5.69
N ARG A 98 -1.20 4.90 4.85
CA ARG A 98 -0.02 4.08 5.21
C ARG A 98 1.19 4.96 5.48
N LEU A 99 1.43 5.97 4.66
CA LEU A 99 2.51 6.95 4.83
C LEU A 99 2.38 7.70 6.17
N ALA A 100 1.19 8.20 6.47
CA ALA A 100 0.90 8.86 7.75
C ALA A 100 1.16 7.93 8.94
N ALA A 101 0.76 6.66 8.86
CA ALA A 101 1.02 5.67 9.90
C ALA A 101 2.53 5.42 10.09
N ARG A 102 3.28 5.25 8.99
CA ARG A 102 4.75 5.08 9.02
C ARG A 102 5.46 6.29 9.62
N LEU A 103 4.98 7.50 9.36
CA LEU A 103 5.48 8.73 9.97
C LEU A 103 5.25 8.74 11.50
N ILE A 104 4.06 8.36 11.95
CA ILE A 104 3.71 8.31 13.39
C ILE A 104 4.54 7.25 14.12
N ASN A 105 4.73 6.08 13.49
CA ASN A 105 5.55 5.00 14.03
C ASN A 105 7.06 5.31 14.03
N GLY A 106 7.48 6.39 13.37
CA GLY A 106 8.89 6.77 13.25
C GLY A 106 9.67 5.94 12.23
N GLU A 107 8.99 5.21 11.35
CA GLU A 107 9.60 4.43 10.27
C GLU A 107 10.14 5.33 9.15
N ILE A 108 9.55 6.52 8.99
CA ILE A 108 10.03 7.55 8.05
C ILE A 108 10.19 8.85 8.83
N ALA A 109 11.31 9.54 8.61
CA ALA A 109 11.49 10.90 9.12
C ALA A 109 10.67 11.90 8.28
N PRO A 110 10.16 13.01 8.84
CA PRO A 110 9.43 14.03 8.07
C PRO A 110 10.13 14.45 6.77
N ALA A 111 11.46 14.61 6.80
CA ALA A 111 12.26 15.00 5.63
C ALA A 111 12.29 13.92 4.52
N GLY A 112 11.97 12.67 4.83
CA GLY A 112 11.90 11.56 3.88
C GLY A 112 10.64 11.53 3.03
N LEU A 113 9.64 12.38 3.33
CA LEU A 113 8.35 12.44 2.59
C LEU A 113 8.42 13.24 1.29
N VAL A 114 9.56 13.88 1.05
CA VAL A 114 9.78 14.91 0.03
C VAL A 114 10.04 14.31 -1.35
N THR A 115 10.33 13.02 -1.42
CA THR A 115 10.76 12.33 -2.65
C THR A 115 9.60 11.80 -3.48
N ASP A 116 8.40 11.72 -2.92
CA ASP A 116 7.30 11.04 -3.58
C ASP A 116 6.21 12.07 -3.92
N GLY A 117 5.70 12.00 -5.15
CA GLY A 117 4.84 13.01 -5.80
C GLY A 117 3.44 13.17 -5.22
N TRP A 118 3.29 13.10 -3.89
CA TRP A 118 2.05 13.16 -3.11
C TRP A 118 1.20 14.41 -3.37
N TRP A 119 1.76 15.45 -3.99
CA TRP A 119 1.05 16.69 -4.30
C TRP A 119 0.04 16.56 -5.44
N GLU A 120 0.14 15.51 -6.28
CA GLU A 120 -0.84 15.21 -7.32
C GLU A 120 -2.02 14.35 -6.80
N THR A 121 -1.96 13.89 -5.55
CA THR A 121 -2.99 13.00 -5.01
C THR A 121 -4.35 13.69 -4.91
N GLU A 122 -5.37 13.06 -5.49
CA GLU A 122 -6.76 13.49 -5.35
C GLU A 122 -7.23 13.28 -3.90
N VAL A 123 -7.43 14.40 -3.20
CA VAL A 123 -7.90 14.42 -1.80
C VAL A 123 -9.40 14.66 -1.72
N GLU A 124 -10.10 13.81 -0.97
CA GLU A 124 -11.56 13.89 -0.76
C GLU A 124 -11.89 14.50 0.60
N THR A 125 -11.12 14.16 1.62
CA THR A 125 -11.38 14.57 3.01
C THR A 125 -10.56 15.78 3.44
N VAL A 126 -10.98 16.42 4.53
CA VAL A 126 -10.26 17.55 5.12
C VAL A 126 -8.94 17.08 5.72
N GLU A 127 -8.91 15.88 6.29
CA GLU A 127 -7.73 15.28 6.89
C GLU A 127 -6.67 14.96 5.84
N GLU A 128 -7.07 14.35 4.71
CA GLU A 128 -6.18 14.09 3.57
C GLU A 128 -5.59 15.40 3.04
N ARG A 129 -6.44 16.41 2.83
CA ARG A 129 -6.00 17.72 2.33
C ARG A 129 -5.06 18.43 3.30
N SER A 130 -5.30 18.31 4.61
CA SER A 130 -4.46 18.91 5.65
C SER A 130 -3.10 18.23 5.74
N PHE A 131 -3.04 16.92 5.53
CA PHE A 131 -1.78 16.19 5.53
C PHE A 131 -0.98 16.45 4.26
N VAL A 132 -1.60 16.35 3.07
CA VAL A 132 -0.93 16.59 1.78
C VAL A 132 -0.41 18.01 1.65
N SER A 133 -1.14 19.01 2.15
CA SER A 133 -0.69 20.42 2.06
C SER A 133 0.58 20.72 2.85
N LEU A 134 0.90 19.89 3.86
CA LEU A 134 2.11 19.98 4.67
C LEU A 134 3.28 19.19 4.08
N ILE A 135 3.05 18.34 3.07
CA ILE A 135 4.12 17.61 2.36
C ILE A 135 4.77 18.56 1.34
N PRO A 136 6.08 18.84 1.47
CA PRO A 136 6.77 19.71 0.52
C PRO A 136 6.79 19.08 -0.88
N GLN A 137 6.47 19.88 -1.90
CA GLN A 137 6.46 19.45 -3.31
C GLN A 137 7.85 19.10 -3.86
N CYS A 138 8.91 19.67 -3.27
CA CYS A 138 10.30 19.31 -3.56
C CYS A 138 11.19 19.58 -2.35
N GLY A 139 12.35 18.92 -2.30
CA GLY A 139 13.35 19.18 -1.26
C GLY A 139 13.92 20.58 -1.30
N CYS A 140 13.95 21.17 -2.50
CA CYS A 140 14.27 22.58 -2.69
C CYS A 140 13.27 23.52 -2.00
N CYS A 141 11.99 23.14 -1.91
CA CYS A 141 10.96 23.94 -1.29
C CYS A 141 11.06 23.87 0.22
N MET A 142 11.57 22.78 0.82
CA MET A 142 11.72 22.71 2.28
C MET A 142 12.48 23.91 2.86
N GLU A 143 13.62 24.28 2.28
CA GLU A 143 14.41 25.41 2.80
C GLU A 143 13.70 26.76 2.61
N TYR A 144 12.85 26.88 1.59
CA TYR A 144 12.16 28.12 1.23
C TYR A 144 10.78 28.28 1.90
N THR A 145 10.00 27.20 2.03
CA THR A 145 8.66 27.20 2.65
C THR A 145 8.70 26.95 4.15
N LEU A 146 9.67 26.19 4.67
CA LEU A 146 9.79 25.91 6.11
C LEU A 146 10.53 27.00 6.88
N GLY A 147 10.84 28.12 6.22
CA GLY A 147 11.50 29.31 6.75
C GLY A 147 11.68 29.32 8.26
N LEU A 148 12.81 28.74 8.70
CA LEU A 148 13.37 28.78 10.06
C LEU A 148 12.74 27.91 11.17
N ASP A 149 11.63 27.17 10.95
CA ASP A 149 11.09 26.30 12.02
C ASP A 149 10.67 24.90 11.55
N GLN A 150 11.70 24.09 11.27
CA GLN A 150 11.56 22.67 10.94
C GLN A 150 10.84 21.88 12.06
N GLN A 151 10.98 22.30 13.32
CA GLN A 151 10.38 21.59 14.45
C GLN A 151 8.87 21.83 14.50
N THR A 152 8.42 23.06 14.29
CA THR A 152 6.99 23.38 14.20
C THR A 152 6.35 22.67 13.02
N TRP A 153 6.93 22.73 11.83
CA TRP A 153 6.42 21.98 10.68
C TRP A 153 6.34 20.47 10.95
N ALA A 154 7.39 19.87 11.50
CA ALA A 154 7.40 18.45 11.83
C ALA A 154 6.37 18.09 12.92
N SER A 155 5.97 19.04 13.77
CA SER A 155 4.90 18.84 14.75
C SER A 155 3.52 18.92 14.10
N GLU A 156 3.27 19.90 13.25
CA GLU A 156 2.02 20.06 12.50
C GLU A 156 1.77 18.89 11.57
N LEU A 157 2.82 18.43 10.88
CA LEU A 157 2.76 17.27 9.99
C LEU A 157 2.38 15.99 10.75
N ARG A 158 2.92 15.80 11.96
CA ARG A 158 2.54 14.65 12.81
C ARG A 158 1.12 14.76 13.34
N ILE A 159 0.65 15.96 13.68
CA ILE A 159 -0.74 16.20 14.10
C ILE A 159 -1.70 15.86 12.94
N ALA A 160 -1.40 16.33 11.73
CA ALA A 160 -2.19 16.03 10.54
C ALA A 160 -2.17 14.53 10.21
N ALA A 161 -1.01 13.87 10.31
CA ALA A 161 -0.89 12.42 10.13
C ALA A 161 -1.78 11.67 11.12
N LEU A 162 -1.74 12.05 12.41
CA LEU A 162 -2.55 11.43 13.46
C LEU A 162 -4.05 11.59 13.18
N ALA A 163 -4.47 12.79 12.75
CA ALA A 163 -5.85 13.04 12.37
C ALA A 163 -6.29 12.16 11.19
N LEU A 164 -5.43 12.03 10.17
CA LEU A 164 -5.70 11.19 9.00
C LEU A 164 -5.80 9.70 9.36
N THR A 165 -4.92 9.17 10.21
CA THR A 165 -4.97 7.76 10.62
C THR A 165 -6.11 7.45 11.59
N SER A 166 -6.60 8.45 12.31
CA SER A 166 -7.72 8.30 13.26
C SER A 166 -9.09 8.47 12.61
N SER A 167 -9.15 9.07 11.41
CA SER A 167 -10.38 9.28 10.64
C SER A 167 -10.78 7.98 9.91
N PRO A 168 -12.07 7.60 9.91
CA PRO A 168 -12.51 6.43 9.16
C PRO A 168 -12.21 6.60 7.67
N ALA A 169 -11.65 5.58 7.03
CA ALA A 169 -11.47 5.56 5.59
C ALA A 169 -12.85 5.68 4.91
N THR A 170 -12.98 6.57 3.93
CA THR A 170 -14.23 6.83 3.21
C THR A 170 -14.66 5.67 2.31
N CYS A 171 -13.81 4.67 2.09
CA CYS A 171 -14.17 3.41 1.44
C CYS A 171 -13.47 2.22 2.12
N PRO A 172 -14.19 1.16 2.47
CA PRO A 172 -13.60 -0.15 2.73
C PRO A 172 -13.29 -0.79 1.37
N GLY A 173 -12.02 -0.94 1.01
CA GLY A 173 -11.65 -1.47 -0.31
C GLY A 173 -10.20 -1.88 -0.46
N CYS A 174 -9.33 -1.40 0.43
CA CYS A 174 -7.99 -1.90 0.70
C CYS A 174 -7.78 -1.85 2.23
#